data_AF-A0A9X5EBF7-F1
#
_entry.id   AF-A0A9X5EBF7-F1
#
_cell.length_a   1.000
_cell.length_b   1.000
_cell.length_c   1.000
_cell.angle_alpha   90.00
_cell.angle_beta   90.00
_cell.angle_gamma   90.00
#
_symmetry.space_group_name_H-M   'P 1'
#
loop_
_entity.id
_entity.type
_entity.pdbx_description
1 polymer ?
#
loop_
_entity_poly.entity_id
_entity_poly.type
_entity_poly.pdbx_seq_one_letter_code
_entity_poly.pdbx_strand_id
1 'polypeptide(L)'
;MRFADVVPSPVPGASIFSSVIAEEALALSAAFLAQDVEEMRFRTTLLLTYALDTGQTSLTAAASTLLKQVSEGTTVGQHLADAFEQVIAAAADGLAA
;
A
#
# COMPACT_ATOMS: atom_id res chain seq x y z
N MET A 1 -8.61 10.20 41.87
CA MET A 1 -9.35 9.87 40.65
C MET A 1 -8.36 9.26 39.66
N ARG A 2 -8.48 7.97 39.33
CA ARG A 2 -7.70 7.31 38.27
C ARG A 2 -8.57 7.27 37.03
N PHE A 3 -8.10 7.87 35.94
CA PHE A 3 -8.72 7.74 34.62
C PHE A 3 -8.53 6.29 34.18
N ALA A 4 -9.62 5.61 33.85
CA ALA A 4 -9.55 4.30 33.22
C ALA A 4 -8.97 4.50 31.82
N ASP A 5 -7.79 3.95 31.57
CA ASP A 5 -7.27 3.74 30.22
C ASP A 5 -8.24 2.82 29.49
N VAL A 6 -9.12 3.42 28.68
CA VAL A 6 -9.85 2.70 27.65
C VAL A 6 -8.83 2.34 26.59
N VAL A 7 -8.28 1.13 26.69
CA VAL A 7 -7.54 0.53 25.57
C VAL A 7 -8.58 0.25 24.49
N PRO A 8 -8.53 0.93 23.32
CA PRO A 8 -9.45 0.62 22.23
C PRO A 8 -9.20 -0.84 21.81
N SER A 9 -10.25 -1.67 21.87
CA SER A 9 -10.17 -3.02 21.32
C SER A 9 -9.91 -2.93 19.82
N PRO A 10 -8.93 -3.68 19.28
CA PRO A 10 -8.69 -3.71 17.84
C PRO A 10 -9.96 -4.19 17.15
N VAL A 11 -10.44 -3.42 16.17
CA VAL A 11 -11.58 -3.81 15.34
C VAL A 11 -11.18 -5.10 14.61
N PRO A 12 -11.95 -6.20 14.70
CA PRO A 12 -11.56 -7.50 14.15
C PRO A 12 -11.20 -7.53 12.66
N GLY A 13 -11.55 -6.48 11.89
CA GLY A 13 -11.17 -6.33 10.49
C GLY A 13 -9.79 -5.68 10.27
N ALA A 14 -9.33 -4.81 11.16
CA ALA A 14 -8.11 -4.02 10.95
C ALA A 14 -6.85 -4.90 10.81
N SER A 15 -6.74 -5.98 11.60
CA SER A 15 -5.62 -6.93 11.50
C SER A 15 -5.61 -7.74 10.20
N ILE A 16 -6.78 -8.03 9.61
CA ILE A 16 -6.84 -8.80 8.35
C ILE A 16 -6.40 -7.90 7.19
N PHE A 17 -6.91 -6.67 7.13
CA PHE A 17 -6.51 -5.73 6.09
C PHE A 17 -5.03 -5.32 6.18
N SER A 18 -4.50 -5.20 7.40
CA SER A 18 -3.06 -5.01 7.65
C SER A 18 -2.22 -6.16 7.05
N SER A 19 -2.60 -7.42 7.28
CA SER A 19 -1.92 -8.59 6.67
C SER A 19 -2.00 -8.57 5.14
N VAL A 20 -3.17 -8.27 4.58
CA VAL A 20 -3.37 -8.24 3.12
C VAL A 20 -2.57 -7.11 2.46
N ILE A 21 -2.53 -5.92 3.06
CA ILE A 21 -1.72 -4.80 2.54
C ILE A 21 -0.23 -5.17 2.52
N ALA A 22 0.28 -5.84 3.56
CA ALA A 22 1.67 -6.30 3.59
C ALA A 22 1.96 -7.34 2.50
N GLU A 23 1.06 -8.30 2.31
CA GLU A 23 1.16 -9.34 1.28
C GLU A 23 1.15 -8.74 -0.13
N GLU A 24 0.24 -7.81 -0.41
CA GLU A 24 0.15 -7.14 -1.70
C GLU A 24 1.36 -6.23 -1.95
N ALA A 25 1.91 -5.56 -0.94
CA ALA A 25 3.14 -4.77 -1.05
C ALA A 25 4.37 -5.64 -1.35
N LEU A 26 4.44 -6.84 -0.75
CA LEU A 26 5.50 -7.81 -1.05
C LEU A 26 5.38 -8.35 -2.48
N ALA A 27 4.15 -8.68 -2.91
CA ALA A 27 3.89 -9.13 -4.28
C ALA A 27 4.22 -8.03 -5.31
N LEU A 28 3.87 -6.78 -5.01
CA LEU A 28 4.26 -5.63 -5.83
C LEU A 28 5.78 -5.48 -5.93
N SER A 29 6.52 -5.72 -4.84
CA SER A 29 7.98 -5.70 -4.84
C SER A 29 8.57 -6.77 -5.76
N ALA A 30 8.00 -7.98 -5.76
CA ALA A 30 8.40 -9.04 -6.67
C ALA A 30 8.12 -8.68 -8.14
N ALA A 31 6.95 -8.11 -8.43
CA ALA A 31 6.59 -7.64 -9.76
C ALA A 31 7.53 -6.53 -10.26
N PHE A 32 7.90 -5.58 -9.39
CA PHE A 32 8.86 -4.52 -9.70
C PHE A 32 10.23 -5.08 -10.09
N LEU A 33 10.76 -6.04 -9.31
CA LEU A 33 12.04 -6.70 -9.60
C LEU A 33 12.01 -7.52 -10.89
N ALA A 34 10.87 -8.15 -11.19
CA ALA A 34 10.65 -8.89 -12.42
C ALA A 34 10.38 -7.98 -13.64
N GLN A 35 10.23 -6.67 -13.42
CA GLN A 35 9.79 -5.69 -14.43
C GLN A 35 8.44 -6.05 -15.07
N ASP A 36 7.57 -6.73 -14.31
CA ASP A 36 6.24 -7.13 -14.75
C ASP A 36 5.25 -5.98 -14.56
N VAL A 37 5.11 -5.17 -15.60
CA VAL A 37 4.26 -3.97 -15.59
C VAL A 37 2.78 -4.31 -15.39
N GLU A 38 2.32 -5.46 -15.88
CA GLU A 38 0.93 -5.88 -15.74
C GLU A 38 0.63 -6.29 -14.30
N GLU A 39 1.49 -7.12 -13.71
CA GLU A 39 1.37 -7.51 -12.31
C GLU A 39 1.53 -6.30 -11.38
N MET A 40 2.46 -5.37 -11.68
CA MET A 40 2.59 -4.11 -10.92
C MET A 40 1.28 -3.31 -10.94
N ARG A 41 0.62 -3.19 -12.09
CA ARG A 41 -0.66 -2.48 -12.21
C ARG A 41 -1.75 -3.16 -11.40
N PHE A 42 -1.83 -4.49 -11.48
CA PHE A 42 -2.80 -5.29 -10.75
C PHE A 42 -2.63 -5.12 -9.24
N ARG A 43 -1.43 -5.37 -8.71
CA ARG A 43 -1.12 -5.25 -7.27
C ARG A 43 -1.33 -3.84 -6.73
N THR A 44 -0.92 -2.83 -7.49
CA THR A 44 -1.14 -1.42 -7.11
C THR A 44 -2.63 -1.08 -7.05
N THR A 45 -3.46 -1.66 -7.93
CA THR A 45 -4.91 -1.48 -7.91
C THR A 45 -5.52 -2.11 -6.66
N LEU A 46 -5.11 -3.33 -6.30
CA LEU A 46 -5.57 -3.97 -5.06
C LEU A 46 -5.19 -3.16 -3.82
N LEU A 47 -3.93 -2.71 -3.72
CA LEU A 47 -3.47 -1.83 -2.64
C LEU A 47 -4.30 -0.55 -2.54
N LEU A 48 -4.62 0.07 -3.68
CA LEU A 48 -5.47 1.26 -3.71
C LEU A 48 -6.89 0.96 -3.19
N THR A 49 -7.49 -0.16 -3.60
CA THR A 49 -8.81 -0.58 -3.10
C THR A 49 -8.79 -0.77 -1.59
N TYR A 50 -7.82 -1.52 -1.05
CA TYR A 50 -7.71 -1.74 0.39
C TYR A 50 -7.43 -0.45 1.16
N ALA A 51 -6.61 0.44 0.62
CA ALA A 51 -6.32 1.74 1.23
C ALA A 51 -7.58 2.61 1.32
N LEU A 52 -8.41 2.63 0.27
CA LEU A 52 -9.69 3.36 0.26
C LEU A 52 -10.68 2.77 1.27
N ASP A 53 -10.83 1.45 1.29
CA ASP A 53 -11.77 0.76 2.20
C ASP A 53 -11.38 0.92 3.67
N THR A 54 -10.08 1.04 3.96
CA THR A 54 -9.56 1.24 5.32
C THR A 54 -9.33 2.71 5.69
N GLY A 55 -9.52 3.65 4.77
CA GLY A 55 -9.32 5.08 5.00
C GLY A 55 -7.84 5.52 5.10
N GLN A 56 -6.90 4.71 4.61
CA GLN A 56 -5.47 5.02 4.61
C GLN A 56 -5.13 6.02 3.49
N THR A 57 -5.18 7.31 3.82
CA THR A 57 -4.98 8.41 2.86
C THR A 57 -3.57 8.43 2.25
N SER A 58 -2.53 8.21 3.05
CA SER A 58 -1.14 8.16 2.55
C SER A 58 -0.92 7.04 1.54
N LEU A 59 -1.40 5.83 1.84
CA LEU A 59 -1.30 4.68 0.94
C LEU A 59 -2.13 4.89 -0.32
N THR A 60 -3.33 5.47 -0.20
CA THR A 60 -4.19 5.84 -1.33
C THR A 60 -3.47 6.78 -2.32
N ALA A 61 -2.82 7.82 -1.80
CA ALA A 61 -2.09 8.79 -2.61
C ALA A 61 -0.87 8.18 -3.31
N ALA A 62 -0.10 7.37 -2.57
CA ALA A 62 1.06 6.67 -3.11
C ALA A 62 0.66 5.66 -4.20
N ALA A 63 -0.33 4.81 -3.93
CA ALA A 63 -0.79 3.80 -4.89
C ALA A 63 -1.39 4.44 -6.14
N SER A 64 -2.13 5.54 -6.01
CA SER A 64 -2.64 6.30 -7.17
C SER A 64 -1.51 6.86 -8.04
N THR A 65 -0.47 7.41 -7.41
CA THR A 65 0.71 7.92 -8.12
C THR A 65 1.42 6.82 -8.88
N LEU A 66 1.69 5.69 -8.23
CA LEU A 66 2.32 4.54 -8.88
C LEU A 66 1.47 4.01 -10.04
N LEU A 67 0.16 3.85 -9.83
CA LEU A 67 -0.75 3.33 -10.86
C LEU A 67 -0.77 4.22 -12.10
N LYS A 68 -0.71 5.54 -11.93
CA LYS A 68 -0.57 6.50 -13.03
C LYS A 68 0.73 6.26 -13.80
N GLN A 69 1.86 6.18 -13.11
CA GLN A 69 3.18 5.96 -13.74
C GLN A 69 3.25 4.64 -14.53
N VAL A 70 2.72 3.55 -13.96
CA VAL A 70 2.64 2.23 -14.61
C VAL A 70 1.69 2.23 -15.81
N SER A 71 0.66 3.09 -15.80
CA SER A 71 -0.33 3.18 -16.89
C SER A 71 0.15 4.06 -18.06
N GLU A 72 1.00 5.04 -17.80
CA GLU A 72 1.61 5.90 -18.82
C GLU A 72 2.70 5.18 -19.63
N GLY A 73 2.99 3.91 -19.32
CA GLY A 73 3.99 3.10 -20.02
C GLY A 73 5.42 3.58 -19.75
N THR A 74 5.62 4.33 -18.66
CA THR A 74 6.94 4.75 -18.21
C THR A 74 7.79 3.50 -18.00
N THR A 75 8.85 3.37 -18.79
CA THR A 75 9.88 2.33 -18.55
C THR A 75 10.35 2.45 -17.11
N VAL A 76 10.71 1.32 -16.47
CA VAL A 76 11.22 1.31 -15.09
C VAL A 76 12.41 2.28 -14.99
N GLY A 77 12.12 3.47 -14.48
CA GLY A 77 13.03 4.60 -14.37
C GLY A 77 12.87 5.26 -13.02
N GLN A 78 13.70 6.27 -12.73
CA GLN A 78 13.80 6.89 -11.41
C GLN A 78 12.43 7.24 -10.81
N HIS A 79 11.54 7.87 -11.58
CA HIS A 79 10.20 8.27 -11.13
C HIS A 79 9.29 7.10 -10.76
N LEU A 80 9.39 5.96 -11.45
CA LEU A 80 8.63 4.77 -11.12
C LEU A 80 9.16 4.12 -9.84
N ALA A 81 10.48 4.09 -9.67
CA ALA A 81 11.14 3.60 -8.47
C ALA A 81 10.77 4.45 -7.24
N ASP A 82 10.82 5.78 -7.38
CA ASP A 82 10.45 6.72 -6.31
C ASP A 82 8.97 6.52 -5.90
N ALA A 83 8.07 6.36 -6.87
CA ALA A 83 6.66 6.11 -6.60
C ALA A 83 6.43 4.74 -5.94
N PHE A 84 7.19 3.72 -6.35
CA PHE A 84 7.16 2.40 -5.74
C PHE A 84 7.63 2.45 -4.28
N GLU A 85 8.75 3.11 -3.98
CA GLU A 85 9.25 3.26 -2.61
C GLU A 85 8.24 3.94 -1.70
N GLN A 86 7.53 4.96 -2.20
CA GLN A 86 6.47 5.64 -1.46
C GLN A 86 5.30 4.70 -1.12
N VAL A 87 4.93 3.77 -2.01
CA VAL A 87 3.89 2.77 -1.73
C VAL A 87 4.34 1.84 -0.62
N ILE A 88 5.57 1.34 -0.67
CA ILE A 88 6.10 0.42 0.34
C ILE A 88 6.23 1.11 1.71
N ALA A 89 6.70 2.36 1.75
CA ALA A 89 6.79 3.13 2.98
C ALA A 89 5.40 3.37 3.59
N ALA A 90 4.43 3.81 2.79
CA ALA A 90 3.07 4.05 3.27
C ALA A 90 2.36 2.76 3.72
N ALA A 91 2.62 1.64 3.04
CA ALA A 91 2.11 0.34 3.46
C ALA A 91 2.70 -0.08 4.81
N ALA A 92 4.00 0.13 5.04
CA ALA A 92 4.66 -0.18 6.30
C ALA A 92 4.17 0.69 7.46
N ASP A 93 3.97 1.99 7.24
CA ASP A 93 3.43 2.91 8.27
C ASP A 93 2.00 2.52 8.68
N GLY A 94 1.18 2.05 7.73
CA GLY A 94 -0.17 1.54 7.98
C GLY A 94 -0.21 0.25 8.82
N LEU A 95 0.89 -0.48 8.94
CA LEU A 95 1.03 -1.65 9.84
C LEU A 95 1.40 -1.24 11.27
N ALA A 96 1.96 -0.05 11.46
CA ALA A 96 2.44 0.44 12.74
C ALA A 96 1.40 1.27 13.53
N ALA A 97 0.29 1.64 12.88
CA ALA A 97 -0.83 2.40 13.44
C ALA A 97 -1.93 1.51 14.01
#